data_AF-A0A1V3IPT0-F1
#
_entry.id   AF-A0A1V3IPT0-F1
#
_cell.length_a   1.000
_cell.length_b   1.000
_cell.length_c   1.000
_cell.angle_alpha   90.00
_cell.angle_beta   90.00
_cell.angle_gamma   90.00
#
_symmetry.space_group_name_H-M   'P 1'
#
loop_
_entity.id
_entity.type
_entity.pdbx_description
1 polymer ?
#
loop_
_entity_poly.entity_id
_entity_poly.type
_entity_poly.pdbx_seq_one_letter_code
_entity_poly.pdbx_strand_id
1 'polypeptide(L)' 'MNSKTSDKLTAICERGLYDQMILNNQILAIAGEPENIQDDVLRHQIIVCLHHSQCIEQTFKQIKKVAQNEHRYE' A
#
# COMPACT_ATOMS: atom_id res chain seq x y z
N MET A 1 16.46 -16.89 5.64
CA MET A 1 16.70 -15.66 6.43
C MET A 1 16.23 -15.98 7.83
N ASN A 2 17.04 -15.86 8.90
CA ASN A 2 16.61 -16.43 10.19
C ASN A 2 15.21 -15.96 10.61
N SER A 3 14.45 -16.86 11.24
CA SER A 3 13.04 -16.65 11.61
C SER A 3 12.73 -15.25 12.17
N LYS A 4 13.60 -14.72 13.05
CA LYS A 4 13.46 -13.37 13.66
C LYS A 4 13.52 -12.22 12.65
N THR A 5 14.32 -12.35 11.59
CA THR A 5 14.41 -11.32 10.55
C THR A 5 13.17 -11.32 9.67
N SER A 6 12.63 -12.51 9.37
CA SER A 6 11.39 -12.64 8.60
C SER A 6 10.16 -12.11 9.35
N ASP A 7 10.10 -12.34 10.66
CA ASP A 7 9.04 -11.77 11.52
C ASP A 7 9.07 -10.23 11.51
N LYS A 8 10.27 -9.65 11.64
CA LYS A 8 10.45 -8.18 11.57
C LYS A 8 10.04 -7.62 10.21
N LEU A 9 10.41 -8.28 9.12
CA LEU A 9 10.05 -7.85 7.77
C LEU A 9 8.52 -7.93 7.56
N THR A 10 7.89 -8.98 8.06
CA THR A 10 6.43 -9.14 8.04
C THR A 10 5.75 -7.98 8.78
N ALA A 11 6.23 -7.65 9.99
CA ALA A 11 5.69 -6.54 10.78
C ALA A 11 5.86 -5.17 10.09
N ILE A 12 7.02 -4.93 9.45
CA ILE A 12 7.24 -3.71 8.65
C ILE A 12 6.26 -3.64 7.48
N CYS A 13 6.03 -4.75 6.78
CA CYS A 13 5.06 -4.78 5.69
C CYS A 13 3.64 -4.53 6.18
N GLU A 14 3.23 -5.10 7.32
CA GLU A 14 1.92 -4.84 7.92
C GLU A 14 1.72 -3.38 8.28
N ARG A 15 2.75 -2.75 8.86
CA ARG A 15 2.71 -1.32 9.13
C ARG A 15 2.61 -0.50 7.85
N GLY A 16 3.42 -0.83 6.83
CA GLY A 16 3.36 -0.16 5.53
C GLY A 16 2.00 -0.27 4.85
N LEU A 17 1.36 -1.45 4.92
CA LEU A 17 0.01 -1.66 4.40
C LEU A 17 -1.03 -0.80 5.14
N TYR A 18 -0.94 -0.73 6.47
CA TYR A 18 -1.81 0.12 7.26
C TYR A 18 -1.63 1.61 6.89
N ASP A 19 -0.39 2.07 6.77
CA ASP A 19 -0.12 3.46 6.41
C ASP A 19 -0.62 3.80 4.98
N GLN A 20 -0.55 2.85 4.03
CA GLN A 20 -1.16 3.03 2.68
C GLN A 20 -2.69 3.09 2.73
N MET A 21 -3.35 2.29 3.57
CA MET A 21 -4.80 2.38 3.77
C MET A 21 -5.20 3.76 4.30
N ILE A 22 -4.47 4.29 5.28
CA ILE A 22 -4.72 5.63 5.83
C ILE A 22 -4.49 6.70 4.76
N LEU A 23 -3.41 6.61 3.99
CA LEU A 23 -3.12 7.56 2.91
C LEU A 23 -4.26 7.60 1.87
N ASN A 24 -4.73 6.45 1.39
CA ASN A 24 -5.84 6.39 0.44
C ASN A 24 -7.12 7.02 1.02
N ASN A 25 -7.46 6.70 2.27
CA ASN A 25 -8.62 7.29 2.94
C ASN A 25 -8.49 8.81 3.06
N GLN A 26 -7.29 9.33 3.34
CA GLN A 26 -7.03 10.77 3.43
C GLN A 26 -7.13 11.46 2.06
N ILE A 27 -6.62 10.85 1.00
CA ILE A 27 -6.75 11.37 -0.37
C ILE A 27 -8.23 11.54 -0.72
N LEU A 28 -9.04 10.48 -0.52
CA LEU A 28 -10.47 10.50 -0.83
C LEU A 28 -11.24 11.48 0.07
N ALA A 29 -10.89 11.58 1.35
CA ALA A 29 -11.54 12.52 2.26
C ALA A 29 -11.28 14.00 1.92
N ILE A 30 -10.09 14.32 1.39
CA ILE A 30 -9.71 15.69 1.03
C ILE A 30 -10.22 16.06 -0.36
N ALA A 31 -10.04 15.19 -1.34
CA ALA A 31 -10.33 15.49 -2.74
C ALA A 31 -11.75 15.06 -3.18
N GLY A 32 -12.38 14.15 -2.44
CA GLY A 32 -13.59 13.45 -2.87
C GLY A 32 -13.27 12.28 -3.81
N GLU A 33 -14.31 11.51 -4.14
CA GLU A 33 -14.21 10.44 -5.12
C GLU A 33 -13.92 11.02 -6.53
N PRO A 34 -12.97 10.47 -7.30
CA PRO A 34 -12.56 11.01 -8.60
C PRO A 34 -13.71 11.22 -9.59
N GLU A 35 -14.70 10.34 -9.59
CA GLU A 35 -15.90 10.43 -10.44
C GLU A 35 -16.75 11.68 -10.19
N ASN A 36 -16.61 12.31 -9.03
CA ASN A 36 -17.35 13.52 -8.65
C ASN A 36 -16.58 14.81 -8.95
N ILE A 37 -15.32 14.72 -9.41
CA ILE A 37 -14.47 15.87 -9.69
C ILE A 37 -14.67 16.34 -11.14
N GLN A 38 -15.11 17.58 -11.32
CA GLN A 38 -15.33 18.19 -12.64
C GLN A 38 -14.05 18.69 -13.31
N ASP A 39 -13.06 19.11 -12.53
CA ASP A 39 -11.77 19.55 -13.05
C ASP A 39 -10.96 18.33 -13.53
N ASP A 40 -10.72 18.26 -14.85
CA ASP A 40 -10.05 17.11 -15.48
C ASP A 40 -8.60 16.93 -14.99
N VAL A 41 -7.89 18.03 -14.72
CA VAL A 41 -6.49 17.98 -14.27
C VAL A 41 -6.45 17.47 -12.83
N LEU A 42 -7.27 18.02 -11.95
CA LEU A 42 -7.38 17.57 -10.56
C LEU A 42 -7.83 16.11 -10.50
N ARG A 43 -8.87 15.73 -11.25
CA ARG A 43 -9.33 14.34 -11.32
C ARG A 43 -8.21 13.40 -11.74
N HIS A 44 -7.45 13.74 -12.78
CA HIS A 44 -6.32 12.94 -13.23
C HIS A 44 -5.24 12.81 -12.16
N GLN A 45 -4.88 13.91 -11.48
CA GLN A 45 -3.89 13.90 -10.41
C GLN A 45 -4.30 12.99 -9.25
N ILE A 46 -5.56 13.03 -8.83
CA ILE A 46 -6.07 12.15 -7.76
C ILE A 46 -6.04 10.68 -8.20
N ILE A 47 -6.47 10.35 -9.42
CA ILE A 47 -6.39 8.99 -9.97
C ILE A 47 -4.94 8.47 -9.95
N VAL A 48 -3.98 9.30 -10.37
CA VAL A 48 -2.56 8.94 -10.36
C VAL A 48 -2.04 8.72 -8.93
N CYS A 49 -2.42 9.57 -7.98
CA CYS A 49 -2.07 9.40 -6.57
C CYS A 49 -2.59 8.08 -6.00
N LEU A 50 -3.87 7.77 -6.21
CA LEU A 50 -4.49 6.51 -5.77
C LEU A 50 -3.81 5.30 -6.42
N HIS A 51 -3.52 5.38 -7.73
CA HIS A 51 -2.81 4.33 -8.45
C HIS A 51 -1.43 4.05 -7.86
N HIS A 52 -0.63 5.09 -7.59
CA HIS A 52 0.69 4.92 -7.01
C HIS A 52 0.64 4.35 -5.57
N SER A 53 -0.33 4.77 -4.76
CA SER A 53 -0.53 4.16 -3.43
C SER A 53 -0.83 2.66 -3.55
N GLN A 54 -1.68 2.26 -4.49
CA GLN A 54 -2.00 0.85 -4.73
C GLN A 54 -0.77 0.06 -5.20
N CYS A 55 0.09 0.63 -6.05
CA CYS A 55 1.35 -0.02 -6.46
C CYS A 55 2.29 -0.30 -5.27
N ILE A 56 2.39 0.63 -4.32
CA ILE A 56 3.16 0.45 -3.09
C ILE A 56 2.53 -0.63 -2.20
N GLU A 57 1.20 -0.63 -2.05
CA GLU A 57 0.47 -1.66 -1.32
C GLU A 57 0.77 -3.06 -1.88
N GLN A 58 0.73 -3.23 -3.20
CA GLN A 58 1.05 -4.51 -3.84
C GLN A 58 2.51 -4.92 -3.62
N THR A 59 3.43 -3.95 -3.60
CA THR A 59 4.85 -4.20 -3.30
C THR A 59 5.01 -4.75 -1.87
N PHE A 60 4.37 -4.15 -0.87
CA PHE A 60 4.37 -4.66 0.49
C PHE A 60 3.74 -6.07 0.59
N LYS A 61 2.64 -6.33 -0.12
CA LYS A 61 2.03 -7.68 -0.17
C LYS A 61 2.98 -8.72 -0.74
N GLN A 62 3.70 -8.39 -1.81
CA GLN A 62 4.67 -9.30 -2.43
C GLN A 62 5.86 -9.57 -1.51
N ILE A 63 6.44 -8.54 -0.89
CA ILE A 63 7.55 -8.68 0.06
C ILE A 63 7.12 -9.54 1.26
N LYS A 64 5.95 -9.26 1.84
CA LYS A 64 5.37 -10.05 2.94
C LYS A 64 5.20 -11.52 2.56
N LYS A 65 4.68 -11.80 1.36
CA LYS A 65 4.51 -13.17 0.87
C LYS A 65 5.85 -13.91 0.75
N VAL A 66 6.90 -13.25 0.26
CA VAL A 66 8.24 -13.85 0.17
C VAL A 66 8.79 -14.15 1.56
N ALA A 67 8.70 -13.19 2.50
CA ALA A 67 9.15 -13.37 3.88
C ALA A 67 8.47 -14.57 4.57
N GLN A 68 7.14 -14.67 4.43
CA GLN A 68 6.35 -15.75 5.01
C GLN A 68 6.63 -17.12 4.35
N ASN A 69 6.96 -17.15 3.06
CA ASN A 69 7.27 -18.39 2.37
C ASN A 69 8.66 -18.93 2.75
N GLU A 70 9.66 -18.06 2.98
CA GLU A 70 10.97 -18.51 3.46
C GLU A 70 10.90 -19.20 4.83
N HIS A 71 10.03 -18.71 5.72
CA HIS A 71 9.72 -19.34 7.01
C HIS A 71 9.13 -20.75 6.90
N ARG A 72 8.58 -21.12 5.73
CA ARG A 72 7.91 -22.40 5.51
C ARG A 72 8.89 -23.52 5.13
N TYR A 73 10.13 -23.17 4.80
CA TYR A 73 11.21 -24.09 4.41
C TYR A 73 12.36 -24.13 5.41
N GLU A 74 12.27 -23.39 6.54
CA GLU A 74 13.10 -23.55 7.75
C GLU A 74 12.43 -24.55 8.72
#